data_AF-A0A933X682-F1
#
_entry.id   AF-A0A933X682-F1
#
_cell.length_a   1.000
_cell.length_b   1.000
_cell.length_c   1.000
_cell.angle_alpha   90.00
_cell.angle_beta   90.00
_cell.angle_gamma   90.00
#
_symmetry.space_group_name_H-M   'P 1'
#
loop_
_entity.id
_entity.type
_entity.pdbx_description
1 polymer ?
#
loop_
_entity_poly.entity_id
_entity_poly.type
_entity_poly.pdbx_seq_one_letter_code
_entity_poly.pdbx_strand_id
1 'polypeptide(L)'
;MKQANCDPLLNELLADESLEVVRRRSLEQGLAVARRRRQRAGWAKAGMIAAVILGALCLFLPNGKRPELREQVARGPATTTHAPSAVRFISDDELLALFSGRPLALIGPPERRTLLFLDQPTTQMPDNGQQNP
;
A
#
# COMPACT_ATOMS: atom_id res chain seq x y z
N MET A 1 -29.60 15.97 30.35
CA MET A 1 -29.26 14.55 30.60
C MET A 1 -30.26 14.02 31.63
N LYS A 2 -31.25 13.24 31.19
CA LYS A 2 -32.32 12.69 32.05
C LYS A 2 -31.72 11.59 32.93
N GLN A 3 -31.71 11.80 34.25
CA GLN A 3 -31.35 10.76 35.20
C GLN A 3 -32.32 9.60 35.06
N ALA A 4 -31.76 8.40 34.87
CA ALA A 4 -32.51 7.16 34.83
C ALA A 4 -33.16 6.95 36.21
N ASN A 5 -34.45 7.20 36.30
CA ASN A 5 -35.31 6.54 37.26
C ASN A 5 -35.25 5.05 36.90
N CYS A 6 -34.30 4.33 37.48
CA CYS A 6 -34.27 2.88 37.40
C CYS A 6 -35.52 2.37 38.11
N ASP A 7 -36.38 1.69 37.35
CA ASP A 7 -37.69 1.24 37.81
C ASP A 7 -37.57 0.46 39.13
N PRO A 8 -38.37 0.80 40.15
CA PRO A 8 -38.33 0.13 41.45
C PRO A 8 -38.58 -1.38 41.35
N LEU A 9 -39.33 -1.81 40.33
CA LEU A 9 -39.59 -3.21 40.01
C LEU A 9 -38.33 -3.98 39.56
N LEU A 10 -37.39 -3.32 38.87
CA LEU A 10 -36.09 -3.91 38.55
C LEU A 10 -35.27 -4.10 39.82
N ASN A 11 -35.36 -3.15 40.76
CA ASN A 11 -34.63 -3.22 42.01
C ASN A 11 -35.16 -4.33 42.94
N GLU A 12 -36.47 -4.57 42.93
CA GLU A 12 -37.10 -5.67 43.68
C GLU A 12 -36.77 -7.04 43.08
N LEU A 13 -36.76 -7.17 41.74
CA LEU A 13 -36.24 -8.37 41.07
C LEU A 13 -34.75 -8.55 41.38
N LEU A 14 -33.93 -7.51 41.28
CA LEU A 14 -32.48 -7.57 41.54
C LEU A 14 -32.12 -7.83 43.01
N ALA A 15 -33.04 -7.62 43.95
CA ALA A 15 -32.82 -7.83 45.38
C ALA A 15 -33.01 -9.30 45.81
N ASP A 16 -33.53 -10.16 44.95
CA ASP A 16 -33.66 -11.58 45.26
C ASP A 16 -32.26 -12.23 45.37
N GLU A 17 -32.00 -12.95 46.46
CA GLU A 17 -30.68 -13.53 46.80
C GLU A 17 -30.15 -14.46 45.71
N SER A 18 -31.06 -15.07 44.94
CA SER A 18 -30.73 -15.92 43.79
C SER A 18 -30.11 -15.12 42.63
N LEU A 19 -30.47 -13.84 42.50
CA LEU A 19 -30.01 -12.93 41.46
C LEU A 19 -28.65 -12.29 41.79
N GLU A 20 -28.25 -12.20 43.06
CA GLU A 20 -26.89 -11.81 43.46
C GLU A 20 -25.82 -12.72 42.82
N VAL A 21 -26.07 -14.04 42.81
CA VAL A 21 -25.15 -15.04 42.23
C VAL A 21 -25.11 -14.92 40.70
N VAL A 22 -26.26 -14.71 40.06
CA VAL A 22 -26.36 -14.53 38.60
C VAL A 22 -25.71 -13.20 38.19
N ARG A 23 -25.92 -12.14 38.97
CA ARG A 23 -25.34 -10.82 38.76
C ARG A 23 -23.83 -10.85 38.86
N ARG A 24 -23.25 -11.52 39.87
CA ARG A 24 -21.80 -11.73 39.96
C ARG A 24 -21.26 -12.43 38.72
N ARG A 25 -21.87 -13.56 38.30
CA ARG A 25 -21.45 -14.29 37.11
C ARG A 25 -21.58 -13.45 35.83
N SER A 26 -22.66 -12.68 35.70
CA SER A 26 -22.88 -11.79 34.56
C SER A 26 -21.87 -10.63 34.52
N LEU A 27 -21.52 -10.06 35.69
CA LEU A 27 -20.47 -9.03 35.81
C LEU A 27 -19.10 -9.57 35.47
N GLU A 28 -18.76 -10.77 35.94
CA GLU A 28 -17.50 -11.44 35.63
C GLU A 28 -17.38 -11.74 34.12
N GLN A 29 -18.44 -12.28 33.53
CA GLN A 29 -18.52 -12.52 32.08
C GLN A 29 -18.47 -11.22 31.28
N GLY A 30 -19.20 -10.20 31.71
CA GLY A 30 -19.23 -8.88 31.09
C GLY A 30 -17.87 -8.18 31.13
N LEU A 31 -17.16 -8.24 32.26
CA LEU A 31 -15.81 -7.71 32.40
C LEU A 31 -14.81 -8.44 31.50
N ALA A 32 -14.90 -9.77 31.40
CA ALA A 32 -14.05 -10.56 30.51
C ALA A 32 -14.24 -10.17 29.03
N VAL A 33 -15.49 -9.97 28.61
CA VAL A 33 -15.83 -9.52 27.23
C VAL A 33 -15.38 -8.08 27.00
N ALA A 34 -15.62 -7.17 27.95
CA ALA A 34 -15.25 -5.76 27.85
C ALA A 34 -13.73 -5.56 27.74
N ARG A 35 -12.94 -6.35 28.49
CA ARG A 35 -11.47 -6.34 28.41
C ARG A 35 -10.98 -6.82 27.04
N ARG A 36 -11.54 -7.91 26.50
CA ARG A 36 -11.20 -8.40 25.14
C ARG A 36 -11.53 -7.37 24.06
N ARG A 37 -12.65 -6.64 24.19
CA ARG A 37 -13.03 -5.60 23.22
C ARG A 37 -12.06 -4.41 23.22
N ARG A 38 -11.62 -3.96 24.40
CA ARG A 38 -10.61 -2.89 24.51
C ARG A 38 -9.24 -3.34 23.99
N GLN A 39 -8.83 -4.58 24.27
CA GLN A 39 -7.59 -5.13 23.73
C GLN A 39 -7.65 -5.21 22.20
N ARG A 40 -8.74 -5.70 21.60
CA ARG A 40 -8.88 -5.74 20.13
C ARG A 40 -8.76 -4.36 19.47
N ALA A 41 -9.30 -3.31 20.09
CA ALA A 41 -9.18 -1.95 19.56
C ALA A 41 -7.73 -1.42 19.61
N GLY A 42 -6.96 -1.77 20.65
CA GLY A 42 -5.54 -1.43 20.74
C GLY A 42 -4.68 -2.24 19.77
N TRP A 43 -4.97 -3.54 19.62
CA TRP A 43 -4.22 -4.46 18.77
C TRP A 43 -4.43 -4.17 17.29
N ALA A 44 -5.61 -3.69 16.88
CA ALA A 44 -5.83 -3.24 15.50
C ALA A 44 -4.89 -2.08 15.11
N LYS A 45 -4.71 -1.10 16.01
CA LYS A 45 -3.79 0.04 15.79
C LYS A 45 -2.32 -0.41 15.81
N ALA A 46 -1.96 -1.24 16.80
CA ALA A 46 -0.61 -1.79 16.89
C ALA A 46 -0.24 -2.64 15.66
N GLY A 47 -1.20 -3.44 15.15
CA GLY A 47 -1.04 -4.23 13.93
C GLY A 47 -0.83 -3.38 12.69
N MET A 48 -1.57 -2.27 12.54
CA MET A 48 -1.37 -1.33 11.43
C MET A 48 0.03 -0.70 11.46
N ILE A 49 0.48 -0.23 12.63
CA ILE A 49 1.83 0.34 12.79
C ILE A 49 2.90 -0.70 12.46
N ALA A 50 2.76 -1.92 12.98
CA ALA A 50 3.68 -3.02 12.69
C ALA A 50 3.73 -3.35 11.19
N ALA A 51 2.58 -3.37 10.50
CA ALA A 51 2.51 -3.63 9.07
C ALA A 51 3.20 -2.53 8.24
N VAL A 52 3.03 -1.25 8.60
CA VAL A 52 3.71 -0.12 7.93
C VAL A 52 5.22 -0.20 8.11
N ILE A 53 5.69 -0.48 9.33
CA ILE A 53 7.12 -0.63 9.61
C ILE A 53 7.71 -1.80 8.81
N LEU A 54 7.03 -2.94 8.78
CA LEU A 54 7.49 -4.11 8.04
C LEU A 54 7.51 -3.86 6.52
N GLY A 55 6.49 -3.20 5.99
CA GLY A 55 6.43 -2.80 4.59
C GLY A 55 7.53 -1.82 4.21
N ALA A 56 7.80 -0.80 5.05
CA ALA A 56 8.91 0.12 4.85
C ALA A 56 10.25 -0.62 4.87
N LEU A 57 10.46 -1.52 5.84
CA LEU A 57 11.68 -2.31 5.92
C LEU A 57 11.91 -3.14 4.65
N CYS A 58 10.86 -3.78 4.11
CA CYS A 58 10.91 -4.51 2.84
C CYS A 58 11.32 -3.65 1.64
N LEU A 59 10.99 -2.35 1.63
CA LEU A 59 11.43 -1.42 0.57
C LEU A 59 12.90 -1.02 0.72
N PHE A 60 13.41 -0.96 1.95
CA PHE A 60 14.81 -0.60 2.25
C PHE A 60 15.76 -1.80 2.20
N LEU A 61 15.25 -3.03 2.23
CA LEU A 61 16.06 -4.21 2.01
C LEU A 61 16.61 -4.15 0.58
N PRO A 62 17.94 -4.09 0.39
CA PRO A 62 18.52 -4.07 -0.94
C PRO A 62 18.06 -5.34 -1.64
N ASN A 63 17.26 -5.18 -2.71
CA ASN A 63 16.82 -6.27 -3.55
C ASN A 63 18.09 -6.99 -4.02
N GLY A 64 18.42 -8.08 -3.31
CA GLY A 64 19.60 -8.89 -3.57
C GLY A 64 19.53 -9.25 -5.03
N LYS A 65 20.49 -8.71 -5.79
CA LYS A 65 20.62 -8.90 -7.22
C LYS A 65 20.36 -10.37 -7.50
N ARG A 66 19.24 -10.66 -8.17
CA ARG A 66 18.96 -12.02 -8.64
C ARG A 66 20.20 -12.43 -9.43
N PRO A 67 20.90 -13.51 -9.08
CA PRO A 67 22.02 -13.98 -9.87
C PRO A 67 21.46 -14.30 -11.25
N GLU A 68 21.72 -13.39 -12.19
CA GLU A 68 21.49 -13.59 -13.61
C GLU A 68 22.30 -14.82 -13.99
N LEU A 69 21.62 -15.96 -14.08
CA LEU A 69 22.07 -17.08 -14.88
C LEU A 69 22.06 -16.59 -16.32
N ARG A 70 23.15 -15.90 -16.69
CA ARG A 70 23.43 -15.41 -18.02
C ARG A 70 23.68 -16.64 -18.90
N GLU A 71 22.60 -17.09 -19.50
CA GLU A 71 22.58 -18.12 -20.53
C GLU A 71 23.42 -17.63 -21.71
N GLN A 72 24.62 -18.19 -21.80
CA GLN A 72 25.64 -17.88 -22.79
C GLN A 72 25.27 -18.56 -24.10
N VAL A 73 24.32 -17.99 -24.85
CA VAL A 73 24.03 -18.42 -26.22
C VAL A 73 25.02 -17.75 -27.16
N ALA A 74 26.00 -18.55 -27.60
CA ALA A 74 26.88 -18.24 -28.71
C ALA A 74 26.06 -18.04 -30.00
N ARG A 75 26.20 -16.88 -30.65
CA ARG A 75 25.85 -16.72 -32.06
C ARG A 75 26.80 -15.76 -32.76
N GLY A 76 27.43 -16.27 -33.82
CA GLY A 76 28.56 -15.70 -34.52
C GLY A 76 28.28 -14.44 -35.35
N PRO A 77 29.32 -13.92 -36.02
CA PRO A 77 29.35 -12.56 -36.55
C PRO A 77 28.76 -12.49 -37.95
N ALA A 78 27.87 -11.53 -38.17
CA ALA A 78 27.53 -11.05 -39.50
C ALA A 78 27.75 -9.53 -39.52
N THR A 79 28.86 -9.16 -40.15
CA THR A 79 29.25 -7.80 -40.53
C THR A 79 28.25 -7.18 -41.48
N THR A 80 27.60 -6.11 -41.02
CA THR A 80 27.11 -5.03 -41.89
C THR A 80 27.58 -3.71 -41.30
N THR A 81 28.45 -3.03 -42.04
CA THR A 81 29.02 -1.72 -41.76
C THR A 81 27.92 -0.66 -41.85
N HIS A 82 27.17 -0.47 -40.77
CA HIS A 82 26.56 0.81 -40.45
C HIS A 82 27.58 1.60 -39.65
N ALA A 83 27.82 2.87 -40.02
CA ALA A 83 28.59 3.80 -39.20
C ALA A 83 28.11 3.66 -37.74
N PRO A 84 29.02 3.47 -36.77
CA PRO A 84 28.61 3.24 -35.40
C PRO A 84 27.95 4.53 -34.92
N SER A 85 26.61 4.59 -34.98
CA SER A 85 25.87 5.38 -34.01
C SER A 85 26.23 4.72 -32.69
N ALA A 86 27.29 5.21 -32.06
CA ALA A 86 27.65 4.83 -30.72
C ALA A 86 26.46 5.28 -29.87
N VAL A 87 25.51 4.36 -29.69
CA VAL A 87 24.37 4.54 -28.81
C VAL A 87 25.01 4.63 -27.42
N ARG A 88 25.30 5.87 -27.03
CA ARG A 88 25.86 6.17 -25.73
C ARG A 88 24.76 5.86 -24.73
N PHE A 89 25.03 4.92 -23.83
CA PHE A 89 24.15 4.71 -22.69
C PHE A 89 24.25 5.96 -21.80
N ILE A 90 23.11 6.63 -21.64
CA ILE A 90 22.95 7.81 -20.81
C ILE A 90 22.32 7.34 -19.50
N SER A 91 22.88 7.74 -18.36
CA SER A 91 22.29 7.44 -17.05
C SER A 91 21.02 8.26 -16.81
N ASP A 92 20.16 7.83 -15.89
CA ASP A 92 18.94 8.57 -15.54
C ASP A 92 19.25 10.04 -15.16
N ASP A 93 20.33 10.27 -14.40
CA ASP A 93 20.78 11.61 -14.00
C ASP A 93 21.25 12.46 -15.19
N GLU A 94 21.98 11.86 -16.14
CA GLU A 94 22.44 12.56 -17.34
C GLU A 94 21.28 12.88 -18.27
N LEU A 95 20.28 11.99 -18.35
CA LEU A 95 19.05 12.24 -19.08
C LEU A 95 18.27 13.41 -18.48
N LEU A 96 18.13 13.46 -17.14
CA LEU A 96 17.49 14.57 -16.44
C LEU A 96 18.23 15.89 -16.63
N ALA A 97 19.57 15.86 -16.66
CA ALA A 97 20.39 17.04 -16.89
C ALA A 97 20.18 17.65 -18.29
N LEU A 98 19.89 16.84 -19.32
CA LEU A 98 19.58 17.33 -20.67
C LEU A 98 18.31 18.20 -20.73
N PHE A 99 17.45 18.10 -19.72
CA PHE A 99 16.20 18.85 -19.62
C PHE A 99 16.15 19.76 -18.40
N SER A 100 17.31 20.24 -17.94
CA SER A 100 17.39 21.18 -16.81
C SER A 100 16.53 22.43 -17.09
N GLY A 101 15.44 22.59 -16.34
CA GLY A 101 14.48 23.70 -16.53
C GLY A 101 13.11 23.29 -17.04
N ARG A 102 12.88 22.00 -17.34
CA ARG A 102 11.54 21.48 -17.67
C ARG A 102 11.10 20.40 -16.69
N PRO A 103 9.90 20.53 -16.09
CA PRO A 103 9.38 19.49 -15.21
C PRO A 103 9.01 18.26 -16.04
N LEU A 104 9.65 17.12 -15.73
CA LEU A 104 9.41 15.85 -16.42
C LEU A 104 9.34 14.69 -15.42
N ALA A 105 8.70 13.61 -15.83
CA ALA A 105 8.57 12.38 -15.06
C ALA A 105 8.87 11.15 -15.93
N LEU A 106 9.55 10.16 -15.35
CA LEU A 106 9.69 8.82 -15.93
C LEU A 106 8.62 7.92 -15.33
N ILE A 107 7.69 7.43 -16.16
CA ILE A 107 6.55 6.62 -15.71
C ILE A 107 6.69 5.20 -16.26
N GLY A 108 6.53 4.19 -15.40
CA GLY A 108 6.46 2.78 -15.78
C GLY A 108 7.61 1.90 -15.26
N PRO A 109 7.56 0.60 -15.56
CA PRO A 109 8.62 -0.36 -15.20
C PRO A 109 9.91 -0.05 -15.96
N PRO A 110 11.09 -0.46 -15.44
CA PRO A 110 12.39 -0.11 -16.01
C PRO A 110 12.56 -0.51 -17.48
N GLU A 111 11.93 -1.60 -17.95
CA GLU A 111 12.03 -2.00 -19.36
C GLU A 111 11.13 -1.18 -20.29
N ARG A 112 10.18 -0.38 -19.76
CA ARG A 112 9.18 0.38 -20.53
C ARG A 112 8.89 1.76 -19.93
N ARG A 113 9.94 2.46 -19.49
CA ARG A 113 9.78 3.82 -18.97
C ARG A 113 9.41 4.77 -20.11
N THR A 114 8.36 5.54 -19.90
CA THR A 114 7.96 6.63 -20.80
C THR A 114 8.34 7.96 -20.16
N LEU A 115 8.98 8.83 -20.92
CA LEU A 115 9.24 10.21 -20.51
C LEU A 115 7.99 11.05 -20.75
N LEU A 116 7.46 11.64 -19.68
CA LEU A 116 6.31 12.54 -19.72
C LEU A 116 6.77 13.95 -19.33
N PHE A 117 6.55 14.92 -20.20
CA PHE A 117 6.77 16.33 -19.90
C PHE A 117 5.51 16.90 -19.24
N LEU A 118 5.65 17.51 -18.06
CA LEU A 118 4.53 18.01 -17.26
C LEU A 118 4.08 19.43 -17.66
N ASP A 119 4.88 20.09 -18.50
CA ASP A 119 4.63 21.45 -18.98
C ASP A 119 3.76 21.48 -20.25
N GLN A 120 3.57 20.34 -20.90
CA GLN A 120 2.71 20.24 -22.07
C GLN A 120 1.31 19.86 -21.61
N PRO A 121 0.27 20.69 -21.92
CA PRO A 121 -1.09 20.21 -21.78
C PRO A 121 -1.19 18.96 -22.64
N THR A 122 -1.63 17.86 -22.03
CA THR A 122 -1.78 16.57 -22.71
C THR A 122 -2.74 16.79 -23.88
N THR A 123 -2.21 17.09 -25.05
CA THR A 123 -2.99 17.23 -26.28
C THR A 123 -3.56 15.84 -26.52
N GLN A 124 -4.84 15.74 -26.18
CA GLN A 124 -5.60 14.51 -26.08
C GLN A 124 -5.37 13.69 -27.35
N MET A 125 -5.03 12.42 -27.13
CA MET A 125 -5.15 11.40 -28.16
C MET A 125 -6.61 11.41 -28.65
N PRO A 126 -6.83 11.38 -29.97
CA PRO A 126 -8.15 11.51 -30.57
C PRO A 126 -9.08 10.44 -30.00
N ASP A 127 -10.23 10.91 -29.52
CA ASP A 127 -11.41 10.12 -29.21
C ASP A 127 -11.78 9.29 -30.44
N ASN A 128 -11.19 8.10 -30.54
CA ASN A 128 -11.43 7.14 -31.61
C ASN A 128 -12.75 6.40 -31.36
N GLY A 129 -13.79 7.15 -30.97
CA GLY A 129 -15.17 6.72 -30.85
C GLY A 129 -15.90 6.60 -32.19
N GLN A 130 -15.18 6.39 -33.30
CA GLN A 130 -15.80 6.11 -34.59
C GLN A 130 -16.03 4.61 -34.79
N GLN A 131 -17.31 4.26 -34.61
CA GLN A 131 -18.12 3.50 -35.57
C GLN A 131 -17.71 2.05 -35.86
N ASN A 132 -18.57 1.11 -35.45
CA ASN A 132 -19.45 0.52 -36.46
C ASN A 132 -20.74 -0.08 -35.85
N PRO A 133 -21.85 -0.03 -36.61
CA PRO A 133 -23.20 -0.42 -36.20
C PRO A 133 -23.44 -1.93 -36.18
#